data_AF-W9RNQ7-F1
#
_entry.id   AF-W9RNQ7-F1
#
_cell.length_a   1.000
_cell.length_b   1.000
_cell.length_c   1.000
_cell.angle_alpha   90.00
_cell.angle_beta   90.00
_cell.angle_gamma   90.00
#
_symmetry.space_group_name_H-M   'P 1'
#
loop_
_entity.id
_entity.type
_entity.pdbx_description
1 polymer ?
#
loop_
_entity_poly.entity_id
_entity_poly.type
_entity_poly.pdbx_seq_one_letter_code
_entity_poly.pdbx_strand_id
1 'polypeptide(L)'
;MVCPANAISLEDRNSTSQISYAANTNGGFKGRVEEQEKLVSVLRQIDVVICTFAYPQVLEQLKIIDAIKLAGNIKRFFPSDFGVEEDKVNPLKPFQVFLDKKRKVRRATEAAGIPYTFVSANCFGSYFVNYLLHPHDNPNDVVVYGTGHAKAVLNYEEDIAVYTIKAANDPRTCNHIIVYRPPENIISQLELISLWEKKTGRSFNRVYVPEEELIKLSEILPDPDNIPVSILHSVFVKGELMSFEIGDQDAILEASQLYPDDKYTSIDERLDIFVVDPPKPASAAFWLPTAPLSRAPEFYLRKAFDAQIKQTIARGKIGRISLR
;
A
#
# COMPACT_ATOMS: atom_id res chain seq x y z
N MET A 1 24.85 5.35 15.49
CA MET A 1 23.70 4.65 16.10
C MET A 1 23.22 3.61 15.07
N VAL A 2 23.86 2.44 15.00
CA VAL A 2 23.36 1.13 15.50
C VAL A 2 21.94 0.81 15.02
N CYS A 3 21.82 0.00 13.96
CA CYS A 3 20.65 -0.88 13.77
C CYS A 3 20.71 -1.91 14.93
N PRO A 4 19.62 -2.21 15.66
CA PRO A 4 18.47 -2.93 15.09
C PRO A 4 17.11 -2.66 15.76
N ALA A 5 16.03 -2.47 14.98
CA ALA A 5 14.74 -2.99 15.41
C ALA A 5 14.58 -4.38 14.80
N ASN A 6 14.33 -5.40 15.60
CA ASN A 6 13.85 -6.66 15.05
C ASN A 6 12.42 -6.38 14.55
N ALA A 7 12.27 -6.11 13.26
CA ALA A 7 10.97 -5.84 12.62
C ALA A 7 10.45 -7.10 11.93
N ILE A 8 9.13 -7.29 11.95
CA ILE A 8 8.46 -8.37 11.21
C ILE A 8 7.51 -7.76 10.19
N SER A 9 7.53 -8.27 8.95
CA SER A 9 6.41 -8.15 8.01
C SER A 9 5.54 -9.41 8.11
N LEU A 10 4.23 -9.26 8.31
CA LEU A 10 3.25 -10.36 8.31
C LEU A 10 2.51 -10.37 6.97
N GLU A 11 2.83 -11.31 6.07
CA GLU A 11 2.15 -11.49 4.77
C GLU A 11 1.24 -12.73 4.75
N ASP A 12 0.33 -12.86 3.76
CA ASP A 12 -0.36 -14.11 3.43
C ASP A 12 0.32 -14.82 2.24
N ARG A 13 0.59 -16.12 2.35
CA ARG A 13 1.19 -16.90 1.26
C ARG A 13 0.21 -17.67 0.38
N ASN A 14 -0.97 -18.08 0.85
CA ASN A 14 -1.86 -19.00 0.10
C ASN A 14 -3.26 -19.10 0.76
N SER A 15 -4.00 -18.00 0.87
CA SER A 15 -5.44 -17.99 1.18
C SER A 15 -5.88 -18.70 2.48
N THR A 16 -4.95 -18.93 3.41
CA THR A 16 -5.16 -19.74 4.62
C THR A 16 -4.60 -19.08 5.88
N SER A 17 -4.53 -17.75 5.91
CA SER A 17 -3.99 -16.98 7.04
C SER A 17 -2.55 -17.38 7.40
N GLN A 18 -1.75 -17.81 6.42
CA GLN A 18 -0.36 -18.23 6.65
C GLN A 18 0.55 -17.01 6.70
N ILE A 19 1.07 -16.71 7.89
CA ILE A 19 2.05 -15.65 8.12
C ILE A 19 3.42 -16.13 7.67
N SER A 20 4.15 -15.28 6.93
CA SER A 20 5.58 -15.46 6.71
C SER A 20 6.39 -14.21 7.06
N TYR A 21 7.58 -14.43 7.63
CA TYR A 21 8.41 -13.44 8.32
C TYR A 21 9.74 -13.17 7.58
N ALA A 22 10.32 -11.98 7.79
CA ALA A 22 11.75 -11.74 7.73
C ALA A 22 12.16 -10.82 8.90
N ALA A 23 13.17 -11.19 9.67
CA ALA A 23 13.94 -10.26 10.50
C ALA A 23 15.43 -10.59 10.43
N ASN A 24 16.23 -9.77 11.11
CA ASN A 24 17.69 -9.83 11.15
C ASN A 24 18.27 -11.11 11.77
N THR A 25 17.45 -12.03 12.28
CA THR A 25 17.88 -13.33 12.80
C THR A 25 17.56 -14.43 11.79
N ASN A 26 18.57 -15.24 11.44
CA ASN A 26 18.45 -16.42 10.59
C ASN A 26 17.37 -17.39 11.10
N GLY A 27 16.14 -17.29 10.56
CA GLY A 27 15.06 -18.22 10.91
C GLY A 27 13.69 -17.72 10.48
N GLY A 28 13.23 -18.11 9.29
CA GLY A 28 11.86 -17.86 8.87
C GLY A 28 10.85 -18.63 9.71
N PHE A 29 9.85 -17.96 10.29
CA PHE A 29 8.75 -18.61 10.98
C PHE A 29 7.56 -18.87 10.06
N LYS A 30 6.90 -20.01 10.21
CA LYS A 30 5.62 -20.35 9.56
C LYS A 30 4.55 -20.58 10.61
N GLY A 31 3.43 -19.89 10.50
CA GLY A 31 2.28 -20.12 11.38
C GLY A 31 1.02 -19.45 10.86
N ARG A 32 -0.07 -19.54 11.63
CA ARG A 32 -1.32 -18.84 11.36
C ARG A 32 -1.66 -17.84 12.46
N VAL A 33 -2.43 -16.81 12.13
CA VAL A 33 -2.91 -15.80 13.11
C VAL A 33 -3.80 -16.39 14.20
N GLU A 34 -4.40 -17.55 13.96
CA GLU A 34 -5.17 -18.30 14.95
C GLU A 34 -4.28 -18.98 16.00
N GLU A 35 -3.00 -19.25 15.70
CA GLU A 35 -2.07 -19.89 16.63
C GLU A 35 -1.55 -18.87 17.66
N GLN A 36 -2.42 -18.41 18.56
CA GLN A 36 -2.16 -17.27 19.45
C GLN A 36 -0.92 -17.41 20.33
N GLU A 37 -0.73 -18.54 21.02
CA GLU A 37 0.47 -18.77 21.87
C GLU A 37 1.75 -18.64 21.06
N LYS A 38 1.73 -19.22 19.86
CA LYS A 38 2.81 -19.24 18.91
C LYS A 38 3.08 -17.84 18.37
N LEU A 39 2.06 -17.07 18.02
CA LEU A 39 2.18 -15.66 17.62
C LEU A 39 2.77 -14.82 18.76
N VAL A 40 2.27 -14.93 19.98
CA VAL A 40 2.79 -14.21 21.16
C VAL A 40 4.27 -14.53 21.40
N SER A 41 4.67 -15.81 21.29
CA SER A 41 6.08 -16.22 21.46
C SER A 41 7.02 -15.55 20.47
N VAL A 42 6.56 -15.29 19.24
CA VAL A 42 7.32 -14.59 18.21
C VAL A 42 7.34 -13.09 18.49
N LEU A 43 6.19 -12.52 18.85
CA LEU A 43 6.09 -11.09 19.17
C LEU A 43 6.97 -10.68 20.35
N ARG A 44 7.23 -11.58 21.30
CA ARG A 44 8.18 -11.34 22.42
C ARG A 44 9.64 -11.19 22.01
N GLN A 45 10.00 -11.57 20.78
CA GLN A 45 11.38 -11.54 20.29
C GLN A 45 11.65 -10.34 19.36
N ILE A 46 10.66 -9.49 19.13
CA ILE A 46 10.70 -8.42 18.13
C ILE A 46 10.15 -7.10 18.68
N ASP A 47 10.46 -6.00 18.00
CA ASP A 47 10.12 -4.65 18.45
C ASP A 47 9.02 -4.03 17.58
N VAL A 48 8.99 -4.34 16.29
CA VAL A 48 8.07 -3.72 15.33
C VAL A 48 7.30 -4.78 14.57
N VAL A 49 5.98 -4.57 14.45
CA VAL A 49 5.09 -5.39 13.63
C VAL A 49 4.60 -4.56 12.46
N ILE A 50 4.82 -5.03 11.23
CA ILE A 50 4.27 -4.48 10.00
C ILE A 50 3.33 -5.52 9.41
N CYS A 51 2.03 -5.25 9.38
CA CYS A 51 1.06 -6.14 8.76
C CYS A 51 0.89 -5.76 7.30
N THR A 52 1.01 -6.76 6.43
CA THR A 52 0.80 -6.60 5.00
C THR A 52 -0.30 -7.52 4.45
N PHE A 53 -1.42 -7.62 5.16
CA PHE A 53 -2.56 -8.44 4.77
C PHE A 53 -3.39 -7.87 3.62
N ALA A 54 -3.88 -8.73 2.73
CA ALA A 54 -4.77 -8.35 1.65
C ALA A 54 -6.19 -8.04 2.16
N TYR A 55 -7.05 -7.56 1.25
CA TYR A 55 -8.44 -7.18 1.54
C TYR A 55 -9.21 -8.20 2.38
N PRO A 56 -9.20 -9.51 2.03
CA PRO A 56 -10.00 -10.49 2.74
C PRO A 56 -9.61 -10.70 4.21
N GLN A 57 -8.36 -10.42 4.56
CA GLN A 57 -7.79 -10.69 5.88
C GLN A 57 -7.68 -9.42 6.74
N VAL A 58 -8.22 -8.27 6.33
CA VAL A 58 -8.10 -7.02 7.11
C VAL A 58 -8.57 -7.20 8.56
N LEU A 59 -9.68 -7.91 8.80
CA LEU A 59 -10.19 -8.14 10.16
C LEU A 59 -9.39 -9.19 10.95
N GLU A 60 -8.58 -10.02 10.29
CA GLU A 60 -7.67 -10.95 10.96
C GLU A 60 -6.59 -10.22 11.77
N GLN A 61 -6.34 -8.94 11.47
CA GLN A 61 -5.44 -8.08 12.23
C GLN A 61 -5.89 -7.85 13.68
N LEU A 62 -7.17 -8.05 14.00
CA LEU A 62 -7.65 -7.99 15.39
C LEU A 62 -6.98 -9.08 16.25
N LYS A 63 -6.74 -10.27 15.68
CA LYS A 63 -5.99 -11.35 16.35
C LYS A 63 -4.50 -10.99 16.56
N ILE A 64 -3.94 -10.17 15.68
CA ILE A 64 -2.57 -9.64 15.84
C ILE A 64 -2.54 -8.63 16.98
N ILE A 65 -3.53 -7.73 17.06
CA ILE A 65 -3.68 -6.76 18.17
C ILE A 65 -3.77 -7.49 19.53
N ASP A 66 -4.59 -8.54 19.63
CA ASP A 66 -4.70 -9.33 20.86
C ASP A 66 -3.35 -9.97 21.25
N ALA A 67 -2.62 -10.52 20.29
CA ALA A 67 -1.31 -11.09 20.53
C ALA A 67 -0.26 -10.04 20.93
N ILE A 68 -0.31 -8.84 20.33
CA ILE A 68 0.57 -7.71 20.69
C ILE A 68 0.35 -7.32 22.16
N LYS A 69 -0.91 -7.25 22.61
CA LYS A 69 -1.24 -6.96 24.02
C LYS A 69 -0.67 -7.99 24.97
N LEU A 70 -0.77 -9.28 24.63
CA LEU A 70 -0.23 -10.39 25.43
C LEU A 70 1.30 -10.47 25.44
N ALA A 71 1.95 -10.01 24.36
CA ALA A 71 3.39 -9.94 24.25
C ALA A 71 3.96 -8.80 25.12
N GLY A 72 3.35 -7.62 25.06
CA GLY A 72 3.63 -6.48 25.95
C GLY A 72 4.94 -5.72 25.66
N ASN A 73 5.71 -6.13 24.66
CA ASN A 73 7.03 -5.55 24.35
C ASN A 73 7.10 -4.77 23.02
N ILE A 74 6.05 -4.81 22.19
CA ILE A 74 6.03 -4.17 20.87
C ILE A 74 6.10 -2.64 20.99
N LYS A 75 7.02 -2.05 20.22
CA LYS A 75 7.33 -0.62 20.16
C LYS A 75 6.61 0.11 19.04
N ARG A 76 6.18 -0.60 17.99
CA ARG A 76 5.38 -0.03 16.90
C ARG A 76 4.58 -1.09 16.15
N PHE A 77 3.33 -0.78 15.84
CA PHE A 77 2.47 -1.55 14.93
C PHE A 77 2.08 -0.73 13.71
N PHE A 78 2.29 -1.29 12.52
CA PHE A 78 1.78 -0.78 11.25
C PHE A 78 0.68 -1.74 10.78
N PRO A 79 -0.60 -1.37 10.90
CA PRO A 79 -1.67 -2.14 10.27
C PRO A 79 -1.56 -2.03 8.73
N SER A 80 -2.24 -2.95 8.04
CA SER A 80 -2.25 -3.00 6.59
C SER A 80 -3.16 -1.93 5.95
N ASP A 81 -2.72 -0.68 6.03
CA ASP A 81 -3.40 0.47 5.44
C ASP A 81 -2.94 0.68 3.99
N PHE A 82 -1.72 1.19 3.77
CA PHE A 82 -1.02 1.26 2.47
C PHE A 82 -1.90 1.65 1.26
N GLY A 83 -2.71 2.70 1.40
CA GLY A 83 -3.57 3.20 0.33
C GLY A 83 -4.04 4.63 0.59
N VAL A 84 -5.34 4.89 0.40
CA VAL A 84 -6.02 6.13 0.81
C VAL A 84 -5.88 6.34 2.32
N GLU A 85 -6.06 7.57 2.80
CA GLU A 85 -6.23 7.85 4.22
C GLU A 85 -7.71 7.65 4.61
N GLU A 86 -8.05 6.47 5.13
CA GLU A 86 -9.44 6.08 5.35
C GLU A 86 -10.21 7.00 6.30
N ASP A 87 -9.59 7.65 7.28
CA ASP A 87 -10.32 8.56 8.18
C ASP A 87 -10.67 9.91 7.51
N LYS A 88 -10.22 10.17 6.28
CA LYS A 88 -10.40 11.45 5.57
C LYS A 88 -11.16 11.35 4.23
N VAL A 89 -11.52 10.15 3.78
CA VAL A 89 -12.19 9.92 2.48
C VAL A 89 -13.59 9.33 2.63
N ASN A 90 -14.47 9.59 1.65
CA ASN A 90 -15.86 9.15 1.60
C ASN A 90 -16.21 8.55 0.22
N PRO A 91 -15.66 7.38 -0.14
CA PRO A 91 -15.91 6.76 -1.44
C PRO A 91 -17.30 6.14 -1.58
N LEU A 92 -17.59 5.60 -2.77
CA LEU A 92 -18.79 4.80 -3.01
C LEU A 92 -18.86 3.58 -2.06
N LYS A 93 -20.10 3.16 -1.78
CA LYS A 93 -20.43 2.17 -0.73
C LYS A 93 -19.57 0.89 -0.77
N PRO A 94 -19.30 0.24 -1.92
CA PRO A 94 -18.48 -0.98 -1.93
C PRO A 94 -17.07 -0.77 -1.36
N PHE A 95 -16.43 0.35 -1.71
CA PHE A 95 -15.11 0.68 -1.16
C PHE A 95 -15.21 1.20 0.28
N GLN A 96 -16.23 1.99 0.62
CA GLN A 96 -16.48 2.49 1.97
C GLN A 96 -16.58 1.34 3.00
N VAL A 97 -17.37 0.30 2.70
CA VAL A 97 -17.54 -0.88 3.58
C VAL A 97 -16.20 -1.58 3.83
N PHE A 98 -15.29 -1.55 2.86
CA PHE A 98 -13.95 -2.06 3.07
C PHE A 98 -13.11 -1.14 3.96
N LEU A 99 -13.10 0.17 3.71
CA LEU A 99 -12.36 1.12 4.53
C LEU A 99 -12.83 1.09 5.99
N ASP A 100 -14.12 0.87 6.25
CA ASP A 100 -14.67 0.69 7.59
C ASP A 100 -14.02 -0.48 8.34
N LYS A 101 -13.61 -1.55 7.65
CA LYS A 101 -12.87 -2.66 8.27
C LYS A 101 -11.47 -2.21 8.72
N LYS A 102 -10.78 -1.36 7.96
CA LYS A 102 -9.48 -0.81 8.36
C LYS A 102 -9.62 0.20 9.50
N ARG A 103 -10.60 1.10 9.43
CA ARG A 103 -10.95 2.01 10.54
C ARG A 103 -11.19 1.24 11.83
N LYS A 104 -11.88 0.09 11.77
CA LYS A 104 -12.07 -0.80 12.93
C LYS A 104 -10.73 -1.31 13.51
N VAL A 105 -9.77 -1.67 12.67
CA VAL A 105 -8.42 -2.09 13.11
C VAL A 105 -7.66 -0.92 13.74
N ARG A 106 -7.73 0.29 13.17
CA ARG A 106 -7.14 1.50 13.74
C ARG A 106 -7.68 1.81 15.13
N ARG A 107 -9.01 1.89 15.27
CA ARG A 107 -9.68 2.13 16.56
C ARG A 107 -9.37 1.04 17.60
N ALA A 108 -9.27 -0.22 17.18
CA ALA A 108 -8.87 -1.32 18.07
C ALA A 108 -7.40 -1.20 18.53
N THR A 109 -6.51 -0.74 17.65
CA THR A 109 -5.10 -0.49 17.96
C THR A 109 -4.95 0.63 18.98
N GLU A 110 -5.65 1.74 18.76
CA GLU A 110 -5.68 2.89 19.67
C GLU A 110 -6.26 2.52 21.04
N ALA A 111 -7.42 1.84 21.06
CA ALA A 111 -8.08 1.41 22.29
C ALA A 111 -7.22 0.42 23.11
N ALA A 112 -6.33 -0.32 22.45
CA ALA A 112 -5.38 -1.21 23.10
C ALA A 112 -4.14 -0.48 23.66
N GLY A 113 -3.97 0.81 23.39
CA GLY A 113 -2.78 1.58 23.77
C GLY A 113 -1.51 1.12 23.05
N ILE A 114 -1.64 0.47 21.90
CA ILE A 114 -0.50 -0.03 21.12
C ILE A 114 0.11 1.15 20.36
N PRO A 115 1.44 1.39 20.48
CA PRO A 115 2.09 2.41 19.67
C PRO A 115 1.98 2.08 18.18
N TYR A 116 1.53 3.04 17.36
CA TYR A 116 1.19 2.77 15.97
C TYR A 116 1.82 3.74 14.98
N THR A 117 1.78 3.38 13.70
CA THR A 117 1.94 4.32 12.58
C THR A 117 0.98 3.87 11.48
N PHE A 118 0.07 4.76 11.07
CA PHE A 118 -0.85 4.50 9.97
C PHE A 118 -0.26 5.08 8.69
N VAL A 119 -0.20 4.27 7.62
CA VAL A 119 0.49 4.66 6.39
C VAL A 119 -0.52 4.82 5.26
N SER A 120 -0.71 6.06 4.81
CA SER A 120 -1.36 6.39 3.54
C SER A 120 -0.31 6.45 2.44
N ALA A 121 -0.10 5.30 1.78
CA ALA A 121 0.90 5.17 0.72
C ALA A 121 0.45 5.75 -0.63
N ASN A 122 -0.80 6.21 -0.73
CA ASN A 122 -1.46 6.56 -1.99
C ASN A 122 -1.47 5.38 -2.98
N CYS A 123 -1.32 5.62 -4.29
CA CYS A 123 -1.35 4.57 -5.30
C CYS A 123 0.00 3.85 -5.38
N PHE A 124 -0.03 2.52 -5.48
CA PHE A 124 1.12 1.73 -5.89
C PHE A 124 1.40 2.04 -7.37
N GLY A 125 2.53 2.70 -7.63
CA GLY A 125 2.81 3.33 -8.91
C GLY A 125 2.88 2.33 -10.06
N SER A 126 3.60 1.21 -9.88
CA SER A 126 3.73 0.21 -10.95
C SER A 126 2.42 -0.53 -11.21
N TYR A 127 1.62 -0.74 -10.16
CA TYR A 127 0.25 -1.26 -10.32
C TYR A 127 -0.60 -0.36 -11.20
N PHE A 128 -0.71 0.93 -10.85
CA PHE A 128 -1.61 1.82 -11.56
C PHE A 128 -1.08 2.24 -12.94
N VAL A 129 0.23 2.30 -13.14
CA VAL A 129 0.80 2.46 -14.50
C VAL A 129 0.42 1.27 -15.39
N ASN A 130 0.55 0.03 -14.89
CA ASN A 130 0.10 -1.15 -15.64
C ASN A 130 -1.41 -1.13 -15.89
N TYR A 131 -2.19 -0.76 -14.89
CA TYR A 131 -3.66 -0.74 -14.97
C TYR A 131 -4.20 0.33 -15.91
N LEU A 132 -3.57 1.50 -15.97
CA LEU A 132 -4.06 2.64 -16.77
C LEU A 132 -3.51 2.64 -18.19
N LEU A 133 -2.24 2.24 -18.38
CA LEU A 133 -1.54 2.38 -19.66
C LEU A 133 -1.38 1.05 -20.41
N HIS A 134 -1.57 -0.08 -19.75
CA HIS A 134 -1.40 -1.42 -20.33
C HIS A 134 -0.13 -1.57 -21.19
N PRO A 135 1.07 -1.25 -20.66
CA PRO A 135 2.30 -1.13 -21.45
C PRO A 135 2.73 -2.45 -22.11
N HIS A 136 2.26 -3.60 -21.61
CA HIS A 136 2.52 -4.93 -22.17
C HIS A 136 1.66 -5.24 -23.40
N ASP A 137 0.48 -4.63 -23.51
CA ASP A 137 -0.52 -4.96 -24.53
C ASP A 137 -0.42 -4.06 -25.78
N ASN A 138 0.42 -3.01 -25.71
CA ASN A 138 0.59 -2.02 -26.76
C ASN A 138 -0.74 -1.46 -27.33
N PRO A 139 -1.71 -1.04 -26.50
CA PRO A 139 -3.03 -0.69 -26.99
C PRO A 139 -3.02 0.57 -27.87
N ASN A 140 -4.01 0.71 -28.76
CA ASN A 140 -4.25 1.97 -29.47
C ASN A 140 -5.14 2.92 -28.67
N ASP A 141 -5.93 2.36 -27.75
CA ASP A 141 -6.91 3.08 -26.95
C ASP A 141 -6.49 3.03 -25.47
N VAL A 142 -6.68 4.14 -24.76
CA VAL A 142 -6.50 4.23 -23.30
C VAL A 142 -7.80 4.67 -22.66
N VAL A 143 -8.18 3.99 -21.58
CA VAL A 143 -9.39 4.32 -20.83
C VAL A 143 -9.10 5.49 -19.90
N VAL A 144 -9.97 6.50 -19.90
CA VAL A 144 -9.90 7.65 -19.00
C VAL A 144 -11.14 7.65 -18.11
N TYR A 145 -10.94 7.54 -16.80
CA TYR A 145 -12.05 7.58 -15.83
C TYR A 145 -12.45 9.03 -15.53
N GLY A 146 -13.75 9.33 -15.64
CA GLY A 146 -14.28 10.69 -15.45
C GLY A 146 -13.73 11.66 -16.50
N THR A 147 -13.28 12.84 -16.06
CA THR A 147 -12.65 13.83 -16.96
C THR A 147 -11.16 13.59 -17.15
N GLY A 148 -10.55 12.71 -16.34
CA GLY A 148 -9.10 12.48 -16.31
C GLY A 148 -8.25 13.58 -15.66
N HIS A 149 -8.85 14.66 -15.15
CA HIS A 149 -8.14 15.81 -14.57
C HIS A 149 -7.88 15.69 -13.06
N ALA A 150 -8.61 14.81 -12.36
CA ALA A 150 -8.40 14.60 -10.93
C ALA A 150 -6.95 14.16 -10.67
N LYS A 151 -6.34 14.72 -9.63
CA LYS A 151 -4.97 14.42 -9.24
C LYS A 151 -4.95 13.18 -8.34
N ALA A 152 -4.03 12.28 -8.66
CA ALA A 152 -3.66 11.12 -7.85
C ALA A 152 -2.15 11.19 -7.54
N VAL A 153 -1.68 10.29 -6.68
CA VAL A 153 -0.25 10.23 -6.31
C VAL A 153 0.27 8.82 -6.50
N LEU A 154 1.25 8.64 -7.39
CA LEU A 154 1.79 7.35 -7.77
C LEU A 154 3.18 7.14 -7.14
N ASN A 155 3.26 6.35 -6.07
CA ASN A 155 4.53 6.04 -5.40
C ASN A 155 4.98 4.62 -5.71
N TYR A 156 6.26 4.44 -5.98
CA TYR A 156 6.78 3.13 -6.36
C TYR A 156 6.95 2.21 -5.17
N GLU A 157 6.62 0.94 -5.38
CA GLU A 157 6.52 -0.07 -4.32
C GLU A 157 7.83 -0.21 -3.54
N GLU A 158 8.97 0.01 -4.21
CA GLU A 158 10.31 0.09 -3.63
C GLU A 158 10.45 1.24 -2.63
N ASP A 159 9.99 2.43 -2.99
CA ASP A 159 10.05 3.61 -2.13
C ASP A 159 9.04 3.50 -0.99
N ILE A 160 7.81 3.05 -1.27
CA ILE A 160 6.80 2.78 -0.22
C ILE A 160 7.40 1.85 0.84
N ALA A 161 8.13 0.82 0.45
CA ALA A 161 8.79 -0.09 1.38
C ALA A 161 9.89 0.61 2.19
N VAL A 162 10.79 1.35 1.52
CA VAL A 162 11.88 2.09 2.17
C VAL A 162 11.33 3.06 3.21
N TYR A 163 10.38 3.91 2.84
CA TYR A 163 9.84 4.93 3.74
C TYR A 163 9.04 4.32 4.90
N THR A 164 8.40 3.18 4.69
CA THR A 164 7.73 2.44 5.78
C THR A 164 8.74 1.94 6.80
N ILE A 165 9.89 1.42 6.36
CA ILE A 165 10.95 0.98 7.27
C ILE A 165 11.64 2.16 7.96
N LYS A 166 11.84 3.29 7.25
CA LYS A 166 12.34 4.52 7.88
C LYS A 166 11.39 4.99 8.98
N ALA A 167 10.10 5.05 8.67
CA ALA A 167 9.06 5.41 9.63
C ALA A 167 9.03 4.49 10.84
N ALA A 168 9.26 3.18 10.67
CA ALA A 168 9.31 2.23 11.77
C ALA A 168 10.41 2.53 12.80
N ASN A 169 11.50 3.15 12.37
CA ASN A 169 12.64 3.49 13.22
C ASN A 169 12.64 4.97 13.65
N ASP A 170 11.68 5.77 13.17
CA ASP A 170 11.60 7.19 13.46
C ASP A 170 10.69 7.44 14.68
N PRO A 171 11.18 8.08 15.75
CA PRO A 171 10.31 8.44 16.88
C PRO A 171 9.25 9.49 16.50
N ARG A 172 9.50 10.35 15.49
CA ARG A 172 8.57 11.40 15.05
C ARG A 172 7.26 10.85 14.51
N THR A 173 7.27 9.61 14.04
CA THR A 173 6.12 8.96 13.38
C THR A 173 5.29 8.10 14.34
N CYS A 174 5.67 8.01 15.62
CA CYS A 174 4.95 7.23 16.61
C CYS A 174 3.60 7.86 16.90
N ASN A 175 2.52 7.09 16.80
CA ASN A 175 1.14 7.51 16.97
C ASN A 175 0.72 8.62 15.99
N HIS A 176 1.24 8.56 14.76
CA HIS A 176 0.91 9.48 13.68
C HIS A 176 0.43 8.73 12.44
N ILE A 177 -0.27 9.47 11.59
CA ILE A 177 -0.51 9.11 10.19
C ILE A 177 0.66 9.64 9.37
N ILE A 178 1.19 8.83 8.45
CA ILE A 178 2.14 9.29 7.45
C ILE A 178 1.53 9.14 6.08
N VAL A 179 1.54 10.23 5.32
CA VAL A 179 1.12 10.25 3.92
C VAL A 179 2.37 10.32 3.04
N TYR A 180 2.42 9.50 2.00
CA TYR A 180 3.48 9.54 1.01
C TYR A 180 2.99 10.40 -0.16
N ARG A 181 3.23 11.71 -0.09
CA ARG A 181 2.73 12.68 -1.09
C ARG A 181 3.87 13.53 -1.67
N PRO A 182 4.92 12.92 -2.25
CA PRO A 182 6.02 13.67 -2.82
C PRO A 182 5.51 14.48 -4.04
N PRO A 183 5.90 15.77 -4.17
CA PRO A 183 5.35 16.65 -5.21
C PRO A 183 5.53 16.14 -6.66
N GLU A 184 6.66 15.49 -6.96
CA GLU A 184 6.97 14.96 -8.30
C GLU A 184 6.12 13.74 -8.71
N ASN A 185 5.35 13.19 -7.79
CA ASN A 185 4.51 12.02 -8.02
C ASN A 185 3.02 12.34 -8.05
N ILE A 186 2.66 13.63 -7.99
CA ILE A 186 1.28 14.12 -8.10
C ILE A 186 0.95 14.30 -9.59
N ILE A 187 0.02 13.50 -10.12
CA ILE A 187 -0.31 13.49 -11.55
C ILE A 187 -1.80 13.23 -11.77
N SER A 188 -2.35 13.76 -12.86
CA SER A 188 -3.67 13.38 -13.39
C SER A 188 -3.55 12.26 -14.43
N GLN A 189 -4.64 11.58 -14.75
CA GLN A 189 -4.62 10.54 -15.81
C GLN A 189 -4.20 11.13 -17.16
N LEU A 190 -4.68 12.33 -17.50
CA LEU A 190 -4.33 12.95 -18.79
C LEU A 190 -2.85 13.35 -18.88
N GLU A 191 -2.27 13.83 -17.78
CA GLU A 191 -0.84 14.13 -17.73
C GLU A 191 0.00 12.86 -17.81
N LEU A 192 -0.43 11.77 -17.14
CA LEU A 192 0.24 10.48 -17.22
C LEU A 192 0.24 9.93 -18.65
N ILE A 193 -0.93 9.97 -19.33
CA ILE A 193 -1.06 9.56 -20.73
C ILE A 193 -0.16 10.42 -21.62
N SER A 194 -0.17 11.74 -21.47
CA SER A 194 0.66 12.62 -22.30
C SER A 194 2.16 12.44 -22.04
N LEU A 195 2.57 12.13 -20.81
CA LEU A 195 3.95 11.78 -20.51
C LEU A 195 4.34 10.44 -21.16
N TRP A 196 3.44 9.47 -21.16
CA TRP A 196 3.63 8.18 -21.81
C TRP A 196 3.70 8.29 -23.35
N GLU A 197 2.84 9.10 -23.96
CA GLU A 197 2.88 9.45 -25.39
C GLU A 197 4.26 10.02 -25.76
N LYS A 198 4.78 10.95 -24.94
CA LYS A 198 6.11 11.53 -25.13
C LYS A 198 7.23 10.49 -25.01
N LYS A 199 7.19 9.62 -23.99
CA LYS A 199 8.22 8.59 -23.74
C LYS A 199 8.25 7.52 -24.85
N THR A 200 7.09 7.17 -25.40
CA THR A 200 6.96 6.10 -26.41
C THR A 200 6.95 6.59 -27.86
N GLY A 201 6.71 7.89 -28.10
CA GLY A 201 6.50 8.44 -29.44
C GLY A 201 5.18 8.01 -30.08
N ARG A 202 4.25 7.47 -29.28
CA ARG A 202 2.93 7.01 -29.74
C ARG A 202 1.85 8.04 -29.38
N SER A 203 0.73 7.97 -30.08
CA SER A 203 -0.50 8.67 -29.72
C SER A 203 -1.59 7.65 -29.42
N PHE A 204 -2.42 7.91 -28.40
CA PHE A 204 -3.51 7.01 -28.01
C PHE A 204 -4.87 7.66 -28.21
N ASN A 205 -5.87 6.89 -28.63
CA ASN A 205 -7.25 7.33 -28.57
C ASN A 205 -7.73 7.26 -27.11
N ARG A 206 -8.30 8.35 -26.61
CA ARG A 206 -8.76 8.44 -25.22
C ARG A 206 -10.24 8.07 -25.17
N VAL A 207 -10.56 6.95 -24.52
CA VAL A 207 -11.93 6.47 -24.34
C VAL A 207 -12.39 6.82 -22.93
N TYR A 208 -13.33 7.76 -22.83
CA TYR A 208 -13.78 8.26 -21.53
C TYR A 208 -14.91 7.39 -20.97
N VAL A 209 -14.79 7.05 -19.69
CA VAL A 209 -15.86 6.43 -18.89
C VAL A 209 -16.44 7.52 -17.98
N PRO A 210 -17.68 7.99 -18.23
CA PRO A 210 -18.32 9.02 -17.41
C PRO A 210 -18.43 8.62 -15.94
N GLU A 211 -18.50 9.61 -15.04
CA GLU A 211 -18.66 9.36 -13.61
C GLU A 211 -19.93 8.54 -13.33
N GLU A 212 -21.03 8.87 -13.99
CA GLU A 212 -22.33 8.22 -13.82
C GLU A 212 -22.27 6.73 -14.15
N GLU A 213 -21.44 6.34 -15.12
CA GLU A 213 -21.26 4.92 -15.48
C GLU A 213 -20.49 4.18 -14.38
N LEU A 214 -19.48 4.80 -13.76
CA LEU A 214 -18.76 4.19 -12.62
C LEU A 214 -19.67 4.04 -11.39
N ILE A 215 -20.51 5.04 -11.11
CA ILE A 215 -21.51 4.96 -10.04
C ILE A 215 -22.47 3.81 -10.31
N LYS A 216 -23.04 3.74 -11.53
CA LYS A 216 -23.94 2.66 -11.93
C LYS A 216 -23.28 1.28 -11.84
N LEU A 217 -22.04 1.15 -12.31
CA LEU A 217 -21.27 -0.11 -12.21
C LEU A 217 -21.07 -0.52 -10.75
N SER A 218 -20.84 0.43 -9.84
CA SER A 218 -20.72 0.14 -8.40
C SER A 218 -22.00 -0.43 -7.77
N GLU A 219 -23.16 -0.15 -8.36
CA GLU A 219 -24.46 -0.60 -7.88
C GLU A 219 -24.89 -1.93 -8.49
N ILE A 220 -24.57 -2.17 -9.77
CA ILE A 220 -25.05 -3.36 -10.50
C ILE A 220 -24.08 -4.54 -10.48
N LEU A 221 -22.77 -4.31 -10.31
CA LEU A 221 -21.80 -5.40 -10.25
C LEU A 221 -21.92 -6.13 -8.90
N PRO A 222 -21.80 -7.47 -8.87
CA PRO A 222 -21.79 -8.22 -7.63
C PRO A 222 -20.54 -7.90 -6.81
N ASP A 223 -20.58 -8.16 -5.49
CA ASP A 223 -19.37 -8.21 -4.69
C ASP A 223 -18.54 -9.45 -5.10
N PRO A 224 -17.21 -9.34 -5.30
CA PRO A 224 -16.36 -8.17 -5.07
C PRO A 224 -16.08 -7.30 -6.32
N ASP A 225 -16.73 -7.56 -7.46
CA ASP A 225 -16.46 -6.89 -8.75
C ASP A 225 -16.84 -5.40 -8.76
N ASN A 226 -17.73 -4.98 -7.86
CA ASN A 226 -18.07 -3.56 -7.65
C ASN A 226 -17.01 -2.75 -6.86
N ILE A 227 -16.03 -3.42 -6.24
CA ILE A 227 -14.98 -2.75 -5.46
C ILE A 227 -13.98 -2.01 -6.36
N PRO A 228 -13.39 -2.64 -7.41
CA PRO A 228 -12.45 -1.95 -8.30
C PRO A 228 -13.01 -0.65 -8.88
N VAL A 229 -14.24 -0.65 -9.42
CA VAL A 229 -14.86 0.55 -9.99
C VAL A 229 -15.08 1.65 -8.95
N SER A 230 -15.37 1.27 -7.70
CA SER A 230 -15.50 2.21 -6.58
C SER A 230 -14.15 2.83 -6.18
N ILE A 231 -13.05 2.08 -6.27
CA ILE A 231 -11.69 2.59 -6.05
C ILE A 231 -11.31 3.57 -7.18
N LEU A 232 -11.57 3.21 -8.44
CA LEU A 232 -11.29 4.08 -9.58
C LEU A 232 -12.06 5.39 -9.50
N HIS A 233 -13.33 5.35 -9.09
CA HIS A 233 -14.14 6.55 -8.85
C HIS A 233 -13.51 7.44 -7.77
N SER A 234 -13.20 6.88 -6.59
CA SER A 234 -12.57 7.60 -5.48
C SER A 234 -11.25 8.27 -5.88
N VAL A 235 -10.36 7.52 -6.52
CA VAL A 235 -9.00 7.99 -6.84
C VAL A 235 -8.98 8.91 -8.05
N PHE A 236 -9.61 8.50 -9.15
CA PHE A 236 -9.39 9.12 -10.46
C PHE A 236 -10.54 10.00 -10.96
N VAL A 237 -11.68 10.00 -10.26
CA VAL A 237 -12.81 10.90 -10.54
C VAL A 237 -12.94 11.94 -9.43
N LYS A 238 -13.01 11.50 -8.17
CA LYS A 238 -13.13 12.40 -7.01
C LYS A 238 -11.79 12.99 -6.56
N GLY A 239 -10.67 12.35 -6.87
CA GLY A 239 -9.35 12.85 -6.49
C GLY A 239 -9.13 12.83 -4.98
N GLU A 240 -9.71 11.85 -4.27
CA GLU A 240 -9.70 11.82 -2.80
C GLU A 240 -8.29 11.69 -2.18
N LEU A 241 -7.29 11.29 -2.96
CA LEU A 241 -5.89 11.29 -2.53
C LEU A 241 -5.33 12.69 -2.29
N MET A 242 -6.00 13.73 -2.80
CA MET A 242 -5.60 15.14 -2.73
C MET A 242 -6.69 16.02 -2.08
N SER A 243 -7.76 15.44 -1.54
CA SER A 243 -8.92 16.18 -1.03
C SER A 243 -8.78 16.71 0.40
N PHE A 244 -7.60 16.54 1.01
CA PHE A 244 -7.31 16.97 2.37
C PHE A 244 -5.89 17.54 2.49
N GLU A 245 -5.76 18.53 3.37
CA GLU A 245 -4.47 19.16 3.71
C GLU A 245 -3.66 18.26 4.64
N ILE A 246 -2.33 18.32 4.50
CA ILE A 246 -1.40 17.63 5.40
C ILE A 246 -0.84 18.64 6.40
N GLY A 247 -0.87 18.30 7.68
CA GLY A 247 -0.24 19.10 8.72
C GLY A 247 -0.43 18.50 10.12
N ASP A 248 0.39 19.02 11.04
CA ASP A 248 0.51 18.50 12.42
C ASP A 248 -0.78 18.57 13.24
N GLN A 249 -1.73 19.44 12.87
CA GLN A 249 -3.01 19.59 13.59
C GLN A 249 -3.82 18.29 13.65
N ASP A 250 -3.69 17.43 12.64
CA ASP A 250 -4.38 16.14 12.54
C ASP A 250 -3.45 14.94 12.80
N ALA A 251 -2.24 15.17 13.34
CA ALA A 251 -1.19 14.15 13.45
C ALA A 251 -0.85 13.49 12.10
N ILE A 252 -0.96 14.25 11.00
CA ILE A 252 -0.63 13.80 9.65
C ILE A 252 0.71 14.40 9.25
N LEU A 253 1.68 13.53 8.99
CA LEU A 253 3.02 13.88 8.52
C LEU A 253 3.17 13.52 7.06
N GLU A 254 3.94 14.30 6.31
CA GLU A 254 4.31 13.97 4.93
C GLU A 254 5.74 13.40 4.91
N ALA A 255 5.92 12.24 4.26
CA ALA A 255 7.21 11.55 4.29
C ALA A 255 8.36 12.34 3.64
N SER A 256 8.12 13.03 2.53
CA SER A 256 9.18 13.81 1.85
C SER A 256 9.64 15.01 2.66
N GLN A 257 8.78 15.55 3.53
CA GLN A 257 9.16 16.55 4.52
C GLN A 257 9.94 15.95 5.71
N LEU A 258 9.60 14.73 6.12
CA LEU A 258 10.33 14.03 7.19
C LEU A 258 11.75 13.62 6.77
N TYR A 259 11.95 13.36 5.48
CA TYR A 259 13.19 12.84 4.90
C TYR A 259 13.62 13.66 3.66
N PRO A 260 13.95 14.96 3.82
CA PRO A 260 14.20 15.85 2.69
C PRO A 260 15.46 15.52 1.89
N ASP A 261 16.40 14.77 2.47
CA ASP A 261 17.64 14.34 1.82
C ASP A 261 17.46 13.07 0.97
N ASP A 262 16.34 12.36 1.12
CA ASP A 262 16.07 11.17 0.32
C ASP A 262 15.45 11.54 -1.02
N LYS A 263 15.90 10.87 -2.07
CA LYS A 263 15.31 10.99 -3.39
C LYS A 263 14.24 9.93 -3.58
N TYR A 264 12.99 10.36 -3.76
CA TYR A 264 11.89 9.53 -4.27
C TYR A 264 12.10 9.26 -5.75
N THR A 265 11.71 8.08 -6.22
CA THR A 265 11.63 7.79 -7.65
C THR A 265 10.45 8.58 -8.22
N SER A 266 10.72 9.47 -9.16
CA SER A 266 9.66 10.28 -9.78
C SER A 266 8.87 9.48 -10.82
N ILE A 267 7.71 10.01 -11.23
CA ILE A 267 6.92 9.36 -12.28
C ILE A 267 7.69 9.28 -13.60
N ASP A 268 8.44 10.33 -13.93
CA ASP A 268 9.25 10.39 -15.15
C ASP A 268 10.32 9.28 -15.16
N GLU A 269 11.02 9.11 -14.04
CA GLU A 269 12.08 8.09 -13.89
C GLU A 269 11.53 6.67 -13.98
N ARG A 270 10.36 6.40 -13.41
CA ARG A 270 9.77 5.06 -13.55
C ARG A 270 9.28 4.80 -14.96
N LEU A 271 8.68 5.78 -15.63
CA LEU A 271 8.21 5.55 -17.00
C LEU A 271 9.37 5.16 -17.94
N ASP A 272 10.60 5.60 -17.67
CA ASP A 272 11.79 5.09 -18.39
C ASP A 272 12.00 3.58 -18.20
N ILE A 273 11.78 3.06 -17.00
CA ILE A 273 11.80 1.62 -16.73
C ILE A 273 10.69 0.91 -17.52
N PHE A 274 9.49 1.48 -17.55
CA PHE A 274 8.36 0.91 -18.29
C PHE A 274 8.56 0.86 -19.81
N VAL A 275 9.33 1.78 -20.39
CA VAL A 275 9.68 1.75 -21.81
C VAL A 275 10.64 0.59 -22.13
N VAL A 276 11.56 0.26 -21.22
CA VAL A 276 12.64 -0.69 -21.47
C VAL A 276 12.31 -2.11 -20.99
N ASP A 277 11.85 -2.24 -19.75
CA ASP A 277 11.57 -3.50 -19.08
C ASP A 277 10.39 -3.32 -18.09
N PRO A 278 9.14 -3.26 -18.58
CA PRO A 278 7.99 -2.97 -17.75
C PRO A 278 7.77 -4.06 -16.69
N PRO A 279 7.64 -3.70 -15.41
CA PRO A 279 7.26 -4.65 -14.36
C PRO A 279 5.95 -5.36 -14.73
N LYS A 280 5.87 -6.66 -14.44
CA LYS A 280 4.68 -7.47 -14.74
C LYS A 280 3.41 -6.85 -14.14
N PRO A 281 2.28 -6.89 -14.87
CA PRO A 281 1.01 -6.46 -14.32
C PRO A 281 0.60 -7.42 -13.21
N ALA A 282 -0.26 -6.92 -12.33
CA ALA A 282 -0.67 -7.66 -11.16
C ALA A 282 -2.07 -7.21 -10.75
N SER A 283 -2.76 -8.00 -9.93
CA SER A 283 -4.12 -7.72 -9.49
C SER A 283 -4.25 -7.86 -7.97
N ALA A 284 -5.00 -6.95 -7.35
CA ALA A 284 -5.30 -7.02 -5.92
C ALA A 284 -6.29 -8.17 -5.64
N ALA A 285 -6.08 -8.88 -4.53
CA ALA A 285 -7.02 -9.90 -4.08
C ALA A 285 -8.19 -9.25 -3.35
N PHE A 286 -9.41 -9.37 -3.88
CA PHE A 286 -10.63 -8.96 -3.16
C PHE A 286 -11.38 -10.14 -2.53
N TRP A 287 -10.99 -11.38 -2.82
CA TRP A 287 -11.55 -12.61 -2.25
C TRP A 287 -10.47 -13.61 -1.83
N LEU A 288 -10.83 -14.58 -0.97
CA LEU A 288 -9.97 -15.72 -0.63
C LEU A 288 -10.17 -16.85 -1.68
N PRO A 289 -9.10 -17.36 -2.32
CA PRO A 289 -9.20 -18.57 -3.13
C PRO A 289 -9.72 -19.76 -2.31
N THR A 290 -10.83 -20.37 -2.73
CA THR A 290 -11.46 -21.52 -2.05
C THR A 290 -10.91 -22.90 -2.47
N ALA A 291 -9.95 -22.97 -3.39
CA ALA A 291 -9.27 -24.21 -3.80
C ALA A 291 -7.96 -23.91 -4.58
N PRO A 292 -7.00 -24.86 -4.68
CA PRO A 292 -5.75 -24.63 -5.41
C PRO A 292 -6.00 -24.72 -6.92
N LEU A 293 -6.24 -23.59 -7.58
CA LEU A 293 -6.43 -23.53 -9.03
C LEU A 293 -5.15 -23.08 -9.74
N SER A 294 -4.75 -23.91 -10.68
CA SER A 294 -3.54 -23.89 -11.50
C SER A 294 -3.40 -22.71 -12.47
N ARG A 295 -4.27 -21.68 -12.41
CA ARG A 295 -4.22 -20.45 -13.22
C ARG A 295 -4.99 -19.29 -12.57
N ALA A 296 -4.63 -18.88 -11.36
CA ALA A 296 -5.08 -17.59 -10.83
C ALA A 296 -4.27 -16.45 -11.49
N PRO A 297 -4.85 -15.27 -11.80
CA PRO A 297 -4.07 -14.08 -12.13
C PRO A 297 -3.10 -13.88 -10.98
N GLU A 298 -1.81 -14.03 -11.26
CA GLU A 298 -0.81 -14.13 -10.23
C GLU A 298 -0.84 -12.85 -9.35
N PHE A 299 -1.12 -13.04 -8.06
CA PHE A 299 -1.23 -12.02 -7.01
C PHE A 299 0.12 -11.33 -6.73
N TYR A 300 0.69 -10.67 -7.74
CA TYR A 300 2.09 -10.22 -7.74
C TYR A 300 2.34 -8.92 -6.97
N LEU A 301 1.40 -7.98 -6.89
CA LEU A 301 1.65 -6.69 -6.25
C LEU A 301 2.06 -6.85 -4.81
N ARG A 302 1.32 -7.69 -4.08
CA ARG A 302 1.55 -7.85 -2.66
C ARG A 302 2.79 -8.66 -2.40
N LYS A 303 3.02 -9.74 -3.17
CA LYS A 303 4.27 -10.50 -3.12
C LYS A 303 5.49 -9.64 -3.46
N ALA A 304 5.39 -8.72 -4.43
CA ALA A 304 6.46 -7.80 -4.79
C ALA A 304 6.71 -6.78 -3.68
N PHE A 305 5.66 -6.14 -3.15
CA PHE A 305 5.76 -5.22 -2.02
C PHE A 305 6.30 -5.91 -0.75
N ASP A 306 5.81 -7.10 -0.43
CA ASP A 306 6.27 -7.89 0.72
C ASP A 306 7.72 -8.36 0.52
N ALA A 307 8.07 -8.84 -0.67
CA ALA A 307 9.44 -9.19 -1.01
C ALA A 307 10.37 -7.97 -0.88
N GLN A 308 9.89 -6.79 -1.25
CA GLN A 308 10.62 -5.55 -1.16
C GLN A 308 10.77 -5.06 0.29
N ILE A 309 9.74 -5.14 1.12
CA ILE A 309 9.82 -4.91 2.57
C ILE A 309 10.84 -5.87 3.18
N LYS A 310 10.74 -7.17 2.89
CA LYS A 310 11.68 -8.18 3.40
C LYS A 310 13.11 -7.96 2.92
N GLN A 311 13.28 -7.61 1.66
CA GLN A 311 14.58 -7.32 1.08
C GLN A 311 15.17 -6.05 1.70
N THR A 312 14.35 -5.03 1.99
CA THR A 312 14.77 -3.81 2.68
C THR A 312 15.21 -4.11 4.11
N ILE A 313 14.42 -4.91 4.84
CA ILE A 313 14.77 -5.42 6.17
C ILE A 313 16.09 -6.21 6.12
N ALA A 314 16.22 -7.17 5.19
CA ALA A 314 17.36 -8.08 5.09
C ALA A 314 18.65 -7.42 4.58
N ARG A 315 18.56 -6.38 3.74
CA ARG A 315 19.73 -5.73 3.15
C ARG A 315 20.47 -4.79 4.10
N GLY A 316 19.86 -4.38 5.22
CA GLY A 316 20.51 -3.46 6.17
C GLY A 316 21.18 -2.24 5.51
N LYS A 317 20.66 -1.76 4.35
CA LYS A 317 21.20 -0.60 3.64
C LYS A 317 20.84 0.67 4.41
N ILE A 318 21.52 0.86 5.52
CA ILE A 318 21.63 2.14 6.22
C ILE A 318 23.09 2.54 6.01
N GLY A 319 23.30 3.56 5.18
CA GLY A 319 24.62 4.15 4.99
C GLY A 319 25.23 4.51 6.35
N ARG A 320 26.55 4.31 6.49
CA ARG A 320 27.32 4.88 7.59
C ARG A 320 27.09 6.40 7.61
N ILE A 321 26.26 6.89 8.53
CA ILE A 321 26.28 8.30 8.92
C ILE A 321 27.27 8.40 10.08
N SER A 322 28.43 8.97 9.77
CA SER A 322 29.46 9.36 10.74
C SER A 322 28.92 10.50 11.58
N LEU A 323 28.71 10.26 12.88
CA LEU A 323 28.50 11.34 13.85
C LEU A 323 29.86 11.62 14.52
N ARG A 324 30.38 12.83 14.33
CA ARG A 324 31.23 13.49 15.33
C ARG A 324 30.33 14.10 16.38
#